data_AF-A0A433TVK7-F1
#
_entry.id   AF-A0A433TVK7-F1
#
_cell.length_a   1.000
_cell.length_b   1.000
_cell.length_c   1.000
_cell.angle_alpha   90.00
_cell.angle_beta   90.00
_cell.angle_gamma   90.00
#
_symmetry.space_group_name_H-M   'P 1'
#
loop_
_entity.id
_entity.type
_entity.pdbx_description
1 polymer ?
#
loop_
_entity_poly.entity_id
_entity_poly.type
_entity_poly.pdbx_seq_one_letter_code
_entity_poly.pdbx_strand_id
1 'polypeptide(L)' 'MIKSPASLYKHLLRCVQRLPPETQDHYKHHVRQGFKSHSDEDDPERIKQITERAMQDAEWVILKYSEKEKK' A
#
# COMPACT_ATOMS: atom_id res chain seq x y z
N MET A 1 -14.66 -4.33 0.34
CA MET A 1 -14.57 -2.97 -0.21
C MET A 1 -13.80 -2.09 0.76
N ILE A 2 -12.74 -1.44 0.29
CA ILE A 2 -12.04 -0.40 1.04
C ILE A 2 -12.93 0.84 0.97
N LYS A 3 -13.50 1.24 2.11
CA LYS A 3 -14.48 2.33 2.18
C LYS A 3 -13.91 3.62 2.80
N SER A 4 -12.65 3.60 3.21
CA SER A 4 -11.99 4.75 3.85
C SER A 4 -10.45 4.66 3.77
N PRO A 5 -9.74 5.79 3.88
CA PRO A 5 -8.28 5.81 3.98
C PRO A 5 -7.75 4.91 5.11
N ALA A 6 -8.42 4.86 6.26
CA ALA A 6 -8.05 3.98 7.35
C ALA A 6 -8.17 2.49 7.00
N SER A 7 -9.18 2.10 6.21
CA SER A 7 -9.30 0.74 5.69
C SER A 7 -8.19 0.43 4.68
N LEU A 8 -7.81 1.41 3.85
CA LEU A 8 -6.71 1.27 2.90
C LEU A 8 -5.39 1.04 3.64
N TYR A 9 -5.09 1.88 4.63
CA TYR A 9 -3.88 1.76 5.45
C TYR A 9 -3.74 0.36 6.07
N LYS A 10 -4.80 -0.14 6.72
CA LYS A 10 -4.82 -1.50 7.29
C LYS A 10 -4.66 -2.58 6.22
N HIS A 11 -5.27 -2.40 5.05
CA HIS A 11 -5.13 -3.34 3.94
C HIS A 11 -3.67 -3.41 3.45
N LEU A 12 -3.05 -2.25 3.19
CA LEU A 12 -1.67 -2.17 2.74
C LEU A 12 -0.70 -2.80 3.76
N LEU A 13 -0.89 -2.57 5.06
CA LEU A 13 -0.06 -3.21 6.08
C LEU A 13 -0.18 -4.74 6.09
N ARG A 14 -1.37 -5.29 5.82
CA ARG A 14 -1.54 -6.74 5.65
C ARG A 14 -0.86 -7.25 4.38
N CYS A 15 -0.88 -6.48 3.30
CA CYS A 15 -0.13 -6.80 2.09
C CYS A 15 1.37 -6.87 2.36
N VAL A 16 1.92 -5.90 3.11
CA VAL A 16 3.33 -5.89 3.49
C VAL A 16 3.72 -7.12 4.33
N GLN A 17 2.83 -7.61 5.20
CA GLN A 17 3.08 -8.83 5.98
C GLN A 17 3.22 -10.10 5.11
N ARG A 18 2.75 -10.08 3.86
CA ARG A 18 2.90 -11.18 2.91
C ARG A 18 4.22 -11.15 2.15
N LEU A 19 4.99 -10.07 2.27
CA LEU A 19 6.28 -9.93 1.60
C LEU A 19 7.38 -10.60 2.43
N PRO A 20 8.54 -10.94 1.81
CA PRO A 20 9.69 -11.46 2.53
C PRO A 20 10.09 -10.55 3.70
N PRO A 21 10.41 -11.11 4.89
CA PRO A 21 10.65 -10.37 6.13
C PRO A 21 11.61 -9.18 5.99
N GLU A 22 12.69 -9.36 5.22
CA GLU A 22 13.75 -8.38 4.98
C GLU A 22 13.28 -7.13 4.22
N THR A 23 12.16 -7.23 3.50
CA THR A 23 11.59 -6.14 2.71
C THR A 23 10.46 -5.40 3.42
N GLN A 24 9.90 -6.01 4.46
CA GLN A 24 8.67 -5.52 5.09
C GLN A 24 8.85 -4.13 5.69
N ASP A 25 9.99 -3.84 6.32
CA ASP A 25 10.18 -2.56 7.00
C ASP A 25 10.31 -1.39 6.02
N HIS A 26 10.95 -1.62 4.86
CA HIS A 26 10.98 -0.66 3.76
C HIS A 26 9.55 -0.30 3.31
N TYR A 27 8.71 -1.30 3.04
CA TYR A 27 7.34 -1.06 2.58
C TYR A 27 6.42 -0.51 3.68
N LYS A 28 6.59 -0.91 4.95
CA LYS A 28 5.89 -0.27 6.08
C LYS A 28 6.23 1.23 6.16
N HIS A 29 7.50 1.59 5.98
CA HIS A 29 7.90 3.00 5.97
C HIS A 29 7.26 3.75 4.79
N HIS A 30 7.28 3.17 3.59
CA HIS A 30 6.64 3.75 2.41
C HIS A 30 5.14 3.99 2.61
N VAL A 31 4.41 3.01 3.16
CA VAL A 31 2.98 3.16 3.46
C VAL A 31 2.75 4.30 4.45
N ARG A 32 3.53 4.39 5.53
CA ARG A 32 3.40 5.47 6.52
C ARG A 32 3.71 6.84 5.91
N GLN A 33 4.78 6.94 5.12
CA GLN A 33 5.18 8.18 4.45
C GLN A 33 4.09 8.64 3.47
N GLY A 34 3.56 7.73 2.64
CA GLY A 34 2.49 8.08 1.69
C GLY A 34 1.27 8.68 2.38
N PHE A 35 0.81 8.09 3.49
CA PHE A 35 -0.31 8.64 4.26
C PHE A 35 0.01 9.98 4.90
N LYS A 36 1.24 10.19 5.36
CA LYS A 36 1.67 11.47 5.92
C LYS A 36 1.73 12.57 4.86
N SER A 37 2.22 12.26 3.65
CA SER A 37 2.32 13.22 2.55
C SER A 37 0.97 13.67 1.99
N HIS A 38 -0.10 12.93 2.27
CA HIS A 38 -1.46 13.22 1.80
C HIS A 38 -2.45 13.45 2.96
N SER A 39 -1.95 13.78 4.16
CA SER A 39 -2.83 13.97 5.34
C SER A 39 -3.80 15.13 5.20
N ASP A 40 -3.40 16.15 4.43
CA ASP A 40 -4.13 17.40 4.26
C ASP A 40 -4.95 17.42 2.95
N GLU A 41 -4.99 16.30 2.23
CA GLU A 41 -5.81 16.15 1.01
C GLU A 41 -7.27 15.90 1.39
N ASP A 42 -8.16 16.80 0.97
CA ASP A 42 -9.59 16.76 1.21
C ASP A 42 -10.42 16.61 -0.08
N ASP A 43 -9.80 16.72 -1.26
CA ASP A 43 -10.48 16.51 -2.54
C ASP A 43 -10.84 15.01 -2.72
N PRO A 44 -12.13 14.67 -2.78
CA PRO A 44 -12.56 13.28 -2.90
C PRO A 44 -12.06 12.58 -4.16
N GLU A 45 -11.88 13.31 -5.26
CA GLU A 45 -11.39 12.74 -6.52
C GLU A 45 -9.88 12.43 -6.41
N ARG A 46 -9.11 13.31 -5.77
CA ARG A 46 -7.68 13.06 -5.51
C ARG A 46 -7.48 11.91 -4.52
N ILE A 47 -8.27 11.87 -3.45
CA ILE A 47 -8.23 10.75 -2.48
C ILE A 47 -8.51 9.41 -3.19
N LYS A 48 -9.47 9.39 -4.10
CA LYS A 48 -9.80 8.20 -4.90
C LYS A 48 -8.63 7.79 -5.79
N GLN A 49 -8.02 8.72 -6.53
CA GLN A 49 -6.87 8.44 -7.38
C GLN A 49 -5.67 7.91 -6.58
N ILE A 50 -5.35 8.54 -5.44
CA ILE A 50 -4.29 8.09 -4.53
C ILE A 50 -4.58 6.67 -4.03
N THR A 51 -5.84 6.40 -3.66
CA THR A 51 -6.28 5.08 -3.19
C THR A 51 -6.13 4.01 -4.26
N GLU A 52 -6.60 4.28 -5.48
CA GLU A 52 -6.48 3.36 -6.62
C GLU A 52 -5.01 3.10 -6.97
N ARG A 53 -4.18 4.15 -6.95
CA ARG A 53 -2.76 4.01 -7.23
C ARG A 53 -2.06 3.16 -6.18
N ALA A 54 -2.31 3.41 -4.89
CA ALA A 54 -1.71 2.64 -3.80
C ALA A 54 -2.12 1.15 -3.85
N MET A 55 -3.35 0.85 -4.29
CA MET A 55 -3.81 -0.52 -4.51
C MET A 55 -3.05 -1.22 -5.64
N GLN A 56 -2.91 -0.56 -6.79
CA GLN A 56 -2.17 -1.09 -7.94
C GLN A 56 -0.69 -1.33 -7.59
N ASP A 57 -0.06 -0.37 -6.92
CA ASP A 57 1.33 -0.50 -6.49
C ASP A 57 1.51 -1.68 -5.52
N ALA A 58 0.58 -1.88 -4.57
CA ALA A 58 0.62 -3.01 -3.64
C ALA A 58 0.45 -4.36 -4.34
N GLU A 59 -0.48 -4.46 -5.30
CA GLU A 59 -0.70 -5.67 -6.10
C GLU A 59 0.56 -6.02 -6.89
N TRP A 60 1.14 -5.04 -7.58
CA TRP A 60 2.37 -5.25 -8.34
C TRP A 60 3.54 -5.72 -7.46
N VAL A 61 3.72 -5.11 -6.28
CA VAL A 61 4.77 -5.53 -5.34
C VAL A 61 4.55 -6.97 -4.88
N ILE A 62 3.33 -7.35 -4.50
CA ILE A 62 3.04 -8.73 -4.10
C ILE A 62 3.36 -9.71 -5.22
N LEU A 63 2.93 -9.42 -6.45
CA LEU A 63 3.19 -10.27 -7.62
C LEU A 63 4.70 -10.42 -7.86
N LYS A 64 5.43 -9.30 -7.88
CA LYS A 64 6.89 -9.28 -8.05
C LYS A 64 7.63 -10.19 -7.06
N TYR A 65 7.24 -10.18 -5.79
CA TYR A 65 7.87 -11.04 -4.78
C TYR A 65 7.36 -12.47 -4.81
N SER A 66 6.09 -12.69 -5.15
CA SER A 66 5.53 -14.03 -5.33
C SER A 66 6.18 -14.78 -6.50
N GLU A 67 6.59 -14.07 -7.56
CA GLU A 67 7.35 -14.65 -8.68
C GLU A 67 8.80 -14.96 -8.29
N LYS A 68 9.41 -14.16 -7.41
CA LYS A 68 10.77 -14.40 -6.91
C LYS A 68 10.86 -15.63 -6.01
N GLU A 69 9.85 -15.89 -5.17
CA GLU A 69 9.80 -17.09 -4.32
C GLU A 69 9.66 -18.40 -5.12
N LYS A 70 9.18 -18.33 -6.37
CA LYS A 70 8.99 -19.52 -7.23
C LYS A 70 10.26 -19.94 -7.98
N LYS A 71 11.33 -19.16 -7.92
CA LYS A 71 12.54 -19.33 -8.75
C LYS A 71 13.73 -19.74 -7.89
#